data_AF-A0A7C6R8Y3-F1
#
_entry.id   AF-A0A7C6R8Y3-F1
#
_cell.length_a   1.000
_cell.length_b   1.000
_cell.length_c   1.000
_cell.angle_alpha   90.00
_cell.angle_beta   90.00
_cell.angle_gamma   90.00
#
_symmetry.space_group_name_H-M   'P 1'
#
loop_
_entity.id
_entity.type
_entity.pdbx_description
1 polymer ?
#
loop_
_entity_poly.entity_id
_entity_poly.type
_entity_poly.pdbx_seq_one_letter_code
_entity_poly.pdbx_strand_id
1 'polypeptide(L)'
;MVQRSIPLAGYRGVTARACVRVGDHVQCGQLIGVPEAPGSVPVHASDAGEVIRVTADSVVIDGSPQALHPSACTVTLPPGSVADRVRDSGLVGMGGAGYPTAQKLASTGIHTLILNAVECEPLIEQNAAEITRDARAVLFGLRYAASLLGATTLIAAVKPSRPELGAALTRAAAQLGMGLDVRTVSDDYPAGDHRAVIRDALGTLLPVDARSSSIGVSVVNVETMLRVERAVTAGHPVITTDLTVTAPDFGPQVVRDVPVGTHLVDLCEALGVTIPPAAQVLVDGPFMGRRVELDAVVTKTTGGVIIAPAPQAHPEPVGLIVCACGASEQRMRQWAAERGAPVVAVEHCANAVPVGGGLRCKNPGVCPGQAKAVISARKAGAQELLIGHCVDCTNTVMRVAPAMGLTVHHTSDDALAVAGMPPMRGGHAATPASPSGTHPAPQAHPAPQAVHPHA
;
A
#
# COMPACT_ATOMS: atom_id res chain seq x y z
N MET A 1 -7.51 -15.15 26.84
CA MET A 1 -7.34 -13.70 27.02
C MET A 1 -6.39 -13.24 25.94
N VAL A 2 -6.78 -12.26 25.13
CA VAL A 2 -6.00 -11.80 23.98
C VAL A 2 -5.38 -10.46 24.35
N GLN A 3 -4.06 -10.37 24.28
CA GLN A 3 -3.35 -9.13 24.60
C GLN A 3 -3.29 -8.22 23.37
N ARG A 4 -3.50 -6.92 23.58
CA ARG A 4 -3.37 -5.90 22.54
C ARG A 4 -2.18 -5.03 22.84
N SER A 5 -1.09 -5.17 22.08
CA SER A 5 0.08 -4.30 22.21
C SER A 5 -0.01 -3.14 21.23
N ILE A 6 -0.63 -2.04 21.66
CA ILE A 6 -0.93 -0.86 20.83
C ILE A 6 0.32 0.02 20.73
N PRO A 7 0.89 0.21 19.52
CA PRO A 7 2.06 1.06 19.35
C PRO A 7 1.75 2.54 19.59
N LEU A 8 2.66 3.22 20.29
CA LEU A 8 2.67 4.68 20.49
C LEU A 8 3.46 5.41 19.40
N ALA A 9 4.33 4.70 18.68
CA ALA A 9 5.13 5.25 17.59
C ALA A 9 4.26 5.54 16.36
N GLY A 10 4.44 6.73 15.79
CA GLY A 10 3.80 7.18 14.56
C GLY A 10 4.80 7.43 13.43
N TYR A 11 4.65 8.57 12.75
CA TYR A 11 5.48 8.92 11.60
C TYR A 11 6.97 9.01 11.96
N ARG A 12 7.82 8.27 11.24
CA ARG A 12 9.29 8.23 11.44
C ARG A 12 9.72 7.90 12.87
N GLY A 13 8.91 7.11 13.59
CA GLY A 13 9.22 6.70 14.96
C GLY A 13 9.00 7.78 16.02
N VAL A 14 8.37 8.91 15.68
CA VAL A 14 7.98 9.90 16.69
C VAL A 14 6.82 9.33 17.51
N THR A 15 7.04 9.16 18.81
CA THR A 15 6.10 8.51 19.74
C THR A 15 5.17 9.52 20.40
N ALA A 16 3.93 9.10 20.66
CA ALA A 16 3.05 9.76 21.61
C ALA A 16 3.41 9.34 23.05
N ARG A 17 3.28 10.25 24.02
CA ARG A 17 3.49 9.90 25.43
C ARG A 17 2.24 9.20 25.97
N ALA A 18 2.43 8.04 26.59
CA ALA A 18 1.35 7.35 27.29
C ALA A 18 0.71 8.25 28.36
N CYS A 19 -0.62 8.25 28.43
CA CYS A 19 -1.40 8.96 29.45
C CYS A 19 -2.19 8.03 30.38
N VAL A 20 -1.89 6.73 30.33
CA VAL A 20 -2.42 5.68 31.19
C VAL A 20 -1.29 4.97 31.93
N ARG A 21 -1.62 4.23 32.99
CA ARG A 21 -0.69 3.49 33.86
C ARG A 21 -1.10 2.02 33.95
N VAL A 22 -0.16 1.16 34.34
CA VAL A 22 -0.45 -0.25 34.63
C VAL A 22 -1.49 -0.33 35.76
N GLY A 23 -2.52 -1.18 35.57
CA GLY A 23 -3.68 -1.33 36.44
C GLY A 23 -4.88 -0.45 36.07
N ASP A 24 -4.72 0.55 35.20
CA ASP A 24 -5.84 1.35 34.70
C ASP A 24 -6.77 0.47 33.85
N HIS A 25 -8.08 0.66 34.00
CA HIS A 25 -9.07 0.09 33.10
C HIS A 25 -9.45 1.10 32.03
N VAL A 26 -9.36 0.69 30.76
CA VAL A 26 -9.64 1.55 29.61
C VAL A 26 -10.83 1.05 28.81
N GLN A 27 -11.55 1.97 28.19
CA GLN A 27 -12.64 1.67 27.25
C GLN A 27 -12.13 1.68 25.80
N CYS A 28 -12.76 0.91 24.93
CA CYS A 28 -12.49 0.96 23.50
C CYS A 28 -12.78 2.37 22.94
N GLY A 29 -11.78 2.96 22.28
CA GLY A 29 -11.77 4.34 21.78
C GLY A 29 -11.18 5.36 22.74
N GLN A 30 -10.86 4.99 23.99
CA GLN A 30 -10.27 5.92 24.97
C GLN A 30 -8.86 6.36 24.55
N LEU A 31 -8.53 7.63 24.76
CA LEU A 31 -7.19 8.17 24.54
C LEU A 31 -6.19 7.53 25.53
N ILE A 32 -5.12 6.96 25.00
CA ILE A 32 -4.04 6.32 25.78
C ILE A 32 -2.65 6.91 25.50
N GLY A 33 -2.51 7.68 24.42
CA GLY A 33 -1.27 8.37 24.06
C GLY A 33 -1.53 9.78 23.55
N VAL A 34 -0.83 10.76 24.14
CA VAL A 34 -0.92 12.19 23.81
C VAL A 34 0.27 12.58 22.93
N PRO A 35 0.04 13.26 21.79
CA PRO A 35 1.13 13.74 20.94
C PRO A 35 1.92 14.86 21.64
N GLU A 36 3.25 14.80 21.62
CA GLU A 36 4.13 15.80 22.24
C GLU A 36 5.08 16.50 21.27
N ALA A 37 5.19 15.98 20.05
CA ALA A 37 6.12 16.49 19.03
C ALA A 37 5.49 16.48 17.63
N PRO A 38 5.93 17.37 16.72
CA PRO A 38 5.54 17.30 15.30
C PRO A 38 5.80 15.92 14.73
N GLY A 39 4.79 15.30 14.10
CA GLY A 39 4.87 13.94 13.59
C GLY A 39 4.20 12.88 14.48
N SER A 40 4.02 13.15 15.78
CA SER A 40 3.19 12.31 16.66
C SER A 40 1.70 12.59 16.47
N VAL A 41 0.86 11.61 16.78
CA VAL A 41 -0.61 11.70 16.70
C VAL A 41 -1.24 11.10 17.96
N PRO A 42 -2.48 11.48 18.30
CA PRO A 42 -3.25 10.80 19.34
C PRO A 42 -3.31 9.27 19.12
N VAL A 43 -3.19 8.51 20.21
CA VAL A 43 -3.30 7.04 20.20
C VAL A 43 -4.43 6.64 21.13
N HIS A 44 -5.30 5.76 20.64
CA HIS A 44 -6.50 5.32 21.34
C HIS A 44 -6.47 3.81 21.57
N ALA A 45 -7.11 3.37 22.64
CA ALA A 45 -7.33 1.97 22.94
C ALA A 45 -8.19 1.32 21.86
N SER A 46 -7.70 0.24 21.26
CA SER A 46 -8.42 -0.56 20.26
C SER A 46 -9.26 -1.67 20.87
N ASP A 47 -9.18 -1.84 22.18
CA ASP A 47 -10.00 -2.74 22.96
C ASP A 47 -10.23 -2.18 24.37
N ALA A 48 -11.26 -2.66 25.05
CA ALA A 48 -11.50 -2.38 26.45
C ALA A 48 -10.81 -3.45 27.30
N GLY A 49 -10.28 -3.06 28.45
CA GLY A 49 -9.57 -3.99 29.33
C GLY A 49 -8.66 -3.31 30.34
N GLU A 50 -7.87 -4.12 31.03
CA GLU A 50 -6.86 -3.64 31.98
C GLU A 50 -5.53 -3.38 31.26
N VAL A 51 -4.89 -2.25 31.56
CA VAL A 51 -3.53 -1.95 31.09
C VAL A 51 -2.54 -2.79 31.89
N ILE A 52 -1.93 -3.78 31.25
CA ILE A 52 -0.99 -4.71 31.90
C ILE A 52 0.48 -4.32 31.71
N ARG A 53 0.79 -3.47 30.71
CA ARG A 53 2.16 -2.99 30.47
C ARG A 53 2.16 -1.64 29.76
N VAL A 54 3.03 -0.75 30.19
CA VAL A 54 3.31 0.54 29.52
C VAL A 54 4.80 0.64 29.28
N THR A 55 5.20 0.90 28.04
CA THR A 55 6.58 1.16 27.63
C THR A 55 6.68 2.51 26.93
N ALA A 56 7.89 2.91 26.52
CA ALA A 56 8.06 4.11 25.69
C ALA A 56 7.40 3.97 24.30
N ASP A 57 7.25 2.73 23.81
CA ASP A 57 6.85 2.45 22.43
C ASP A 57 5.43 1.86 22.32
N SER A 58 4.85 1.36 23.41
CA SER A 58 3.55 0.70 23.38
C SER A 58 2.81 0.70 24.72
N VAL A 59 1.49 0.52 24.63
CA VAL A 59 0.59 0.20 25.75
C VAL A 59 -0.02 -1.17 25.48
N VAL A 60 0.05 -2.08 26.45
CA VAL A 60 -0.53 -3.42 26.35
C VAL A 60 -1.78 -3.51 27.20
N ILE A 61 -2.89 -3.87 26.57
CA ILE A 61 -4.20 -4.05 27.20
C ILE A 61 -4.52 -5.55 27.20
N ASP A 62 -4.91 -6.09 28.35
CA ASP A 62 -5.53 -7.41 28.42
C ASP A 62 -7.01 -7.26 28.04
N GLY A 63 -7.30 -7.58 26.77
CA GLY A 63 -8.54 -7.21 26.11
C GLY A 63 -9.56 -8.35 26.01
N SER A 64 -10.57 -8.10 25.18
CA SER A 64 -11.61 -9.08 24.87
C SER A 64 -11.00 -10.35 24.25
N PRO A 65 -11.65 -11.53 24.39
CA PRO A 65 -11.12 -12.78 23.82
C PRO A 65 -11.18 -12.83 22.28
N GLN A 66 -11.70 -11.80 21.59
CA GLN A 66 -11.91 -11.81 20.14
C GLN A 66 -10.74 -11.13 19.43
N ALA A 67 -10.00 -11.87 18.60
CA ALA A 67 -8.80 -11.36 17.92
C ALA A 67 -9.07 -10.38 16.77
N LEU A 68 -10.18 -10.54 16.03
CA LEU A 68 -10.43 -9.79 14.77
C LEU A 68 -11.40 -8.63 14.91
N HIS A 69 -12.10 -8.51 16.02
CA HIS A 69 -13.08 -7.45 16.22
C HIS A 69 -12.72 -6.66 17.46
N PRO A 70 -12.72 -5.32 17.40
CA PRO A 70 -12.64 -4.54 18.61
C PRO A 70 -13.90 -4.84 19.44
N SER A 71 -13.79 -4.73 20.77
CA SER A 71 -15.01 -4.52 21.57
C SER A 71 -15.77 -3.30 21.03
N ALA A 72 -17.09 -3.27 21.24
CA ALA A 72 -17.91 -2.15 20.77
C ALA A 72 -17.28 -0.82 21.19
N CYS A 73 -16.97 0.03 20.21
CA CYS A 73 -16.37 1.33 20.47
C CYS A 73 -17.38 2.16 21.28
N THR A 74 -17.04 2.44 22.53
CA THR A 74 -17.94 3.14 23.47
C THR A 74 -17.55 4.59 23.65
N VAL A 75 -16.31 4.95 23.32
CA VAL A 75 -15.80 6.32 23.37
C VAL A 75 -15.70 6.89 21.96
N THR A 76 -16.39 8.00 21.73
CA THR A 76 -16.26 8.79 20.50
C THR A 76 -15.42 10.03 20.73
N LEU A 77 -14.88 10.56 19.64
CA LEU A 77 -14.13 11.81 19.62
C LEU A 77 -15.00 12.97 20.11
N PRO A 78 -14.40 13.94 20.82
CA PRO A 78 -15.11 15.15 21.21
C PRO A 78 -15.77 15.85 20.00
N PRO A 79 -16.92 16.50 20.20
CA PRO A 79 -17.46 17.41 19.19
C PRO A 79 -16.44 18.50 18.84
N GLY A 80 -16.38 18.87 17.56
CA GLY A 80 -15.42 19.84 17.05
C GLY A 80 -15.58 20.06 15.56
N SER A 81 -14.74 20.91 14.98
CA SER A 81 -14.68 21.11 13.54
C SER A 81 -14.22 19.83 12.81
N VAL A 82 -14.35 19.80 11.49
CA VAL A 82 -13.80 18.72 10.65
C VAL A 82 -12.30 18.55 10.90
N ALA A 83 -11.55 19.65 11.03
CA ALA A 83 -10.12 19.62 11.31
C ALA A 83 -9.81 19.04 12.69
N ASP A 84 -10.60 19.40 13.71
CA ASP A 84 -10.45 18.87 15.07
C ASP A 84 -10.69 17.37 15.09
N ARG A 85 -11.79 16.89 14.49
CA ARG A 85 -12.10 15.46 14.42
C ARG A 85 -11.02 14.66 13.70
N VAL A 86 -10.48 15.17 12.58
CA VAL A 86 -9.38 14.49 11.89
C VAL A 86 -8.12 14.45 12.75
N ARG A 87 -7.76 15.55 13.43
CA ARG A 87 -6.61 15.61 14.34
C ARG A 87 -6.78 14.65 15.51
N ASP A 88 -7.91 14.73 16.19
CA ASP A 88 -8.18 14.03 17.43
C ASP A 88 -8.40 12.53 17.19
N SER A 89 -8.76 12.11 15.97
CA SER A 89 -8.85 10.69 15.59
C SER A 89 -7.52 9.91 15.68
N GLY A 90 -6.39 10.62 15.64
CA GLY A 90 -5.08 9.99 15.53
C GLY A 90 -4.79 9.41 14.14
N LEU A 91 -5.48 9.86 13.09
CA LEU A 91 -5.31 9.34 11.73
C LEU A 91 -3.94 9.72 11.14
N VAL A 92 -3.29 8.71 10.56
CA VAL A 92 -2.11 8.83 9.71
C VAL A 92 -2.43 8.38 8.29
N GLY A 93 -1.60 8.74 7.32
CA GLY A 93 -1.76 8.27 5.94
C GLY A 93 -1.54 6.76 5.85
N MET A 94 -2.60 6.03 5.47
CA MET A 94 -2.64 4.55 5.45
C MET A 94 -2.20 3.96 4.10
N GLY A 95 -1.60 4.78 3.22
CA GLY A 95 -0.99 4.33 1.96
C GLY A 95 0.51 4.02 2.09
N GLY A 96 1.01 3.70 3.29
CA GLY A 96 2.42 3.41 3.55
C GLY A 96 3.00 4.25 4.69
N ALA A 97 3.73 5.32 4.36
CA ALA A 97 4.65 6.01 5.28
C ALA A 97 4.06 6.58 6.60
N GLY A 98 2.73 6.63 6.78
CA GLY A 98 2.13 7.01 8.05
C GLY A 98 2.25 8.50 8.41
N TYR A 99 2.32 9.41 7.42
CA TYR A 99 2.38 10.85 7.70
C TYR A 99 1.08 11.35 8.37
N PRO A 100 1.12 12.24 9.38
CA PRO A 100 -0.09 12.70 10.06
C PRO A 100 -1.10 13.35 9.11
N THR A 101 -2.30 12.78 9.03
CA THR A 101 -3.31 13.22 8.05
C THR A 101 -3.78 14.64 8.35
N ALA A 102 -3.96 14.99 9.62
CA ALA A 102 -4.31 16.35 10.01
C ALA A 102 -3.27 17.39 9.55
N GLN A 103 -1.97 17.09 9.69
CA GLN A 103 -0.92 17.99 9.21
C GLN A 103 -0.93 18.10 7.67
N LYS A 104 -1.24 17.01 6.97
CA LYS A 104 -1.36 17.03 5.51
C LYS A 104 -2.55 17.88 5.06
N LEU A 105 -3.70 17.71 5.69
CA LEU A 105 -4.95 18.41 5.36
C LEU A 105 -4.99 19.86 5.85
N ALA A 106 -4.05 20.27 6.70
CA ALA A 106 -3.83 21.67 7.08
C ALA A 106 -2.94 22.46 6.10
N SER A 107 -2.50 21.84 5.00
CA SER A 107 -1.69 22.53 3.99
C SER A 107 -2.50 23.60 3.26
N THR A 108 -1.86 24.73 2.96
CA THR A 108 -2.48 25.83 2.20
C THR A 108 -2.06 25.82 0.73
N GLY A 109 -2.83 26.51 -0.11
CA GLY A 109 -2.50 26.67 -1.54
C GLY A 109 -2.74 25.43 -2.40
N ILE A 110 -3.52 24.46 -1.91
CA ILE A 110 -3.83 23.24 -2.65
C ILE A 110 -5.09 23.45 -3.48
N HIS A 111 -4.96 23.49 -4.81
CA HIS A 111 -6.09 23.61 -5.73
C HIS A 111 -6.57 22.25 -6.26
N THR A 112 -5.70 21.23 -6.27
CA THR A 112 -6.00 19.88 -6.79
C THR A 112 -5.78 18.81 -5.73
N LEU A 113 -6.79 17.99 -5.52
CA LEU A 113 -6.75 16.81 -4.65
C LEU A 113 -6.91 15.54 -5.49
N ILE A 114 -5.93 14.65 -5.41
CA ILE A 114 -5.93 13.37 -6.12
C ILE A 114 -6.18 12.23 -5.13
N LEU A 115 -7.28 11.51 -5.30
CA LEU A 115 -7.51 10.21 -4.68
C LEU A 115 -6.68 9.16 -5.42
N ASN A 116 -5.67 8.62 -4.75
CA ASN A 116 -4.85 7.53 -5.25
C ASN A 116 -5.57 6.20 -5.02
N ALA A 117 -6.29 5.74 -6.04
CA ALA A 117 -7.01 4.47 -6.12
C ALA A 117 -6.27 3.43 -6.97
N VAL A 118 -4.94 3.53 -7.03
CA VAL A 118 -4.09 2.72 -7.91
C VAL A 118 -3.75 1.35 -7.29
N GLU A 119 -3.66 1.27 -5.95
CA GLU A 119 -3.28 0.07 -5.18
C GLU A 119 -2.26 -0.81 -5.93
N CYS A 120 -1.00 -0.33 -5.99
CA CYS A 120 -0.02 -0.92 -6.90
C CYS A 120 0.76 -2.11 -6.34
N GLU A 121 0.78 -2.27 -5.01
CA GLU A 121 1.51 -3.32 -4.33
C GLU A 121 0.78 -4.66 -4.56
N PRO A 122 1.42 -5.69 -5.16
CA PRO A 122 0.73 -6.97 -5.40
C PRO A 122 0.28 -7.62 -4.09
N LEU A 123 -0.77 -8.44 -4.17
CA LEU A 123 -1.36 -9.14 -3.01
C LEU A 123 -2.03 -8.23 -1.98
N ILE A 124 -2.18 -6.94 -2.28
CA ILE A 124 -2.88 -5.96 -1.45
C ILE A 124 -4.13 -5.52 -2.22
N GLU A 125 -5.32 -5.74 -1.64
CA GLU A 125 -6.61 -5.53 -2.31
C GLU A 125 -7.62 -4.75 -1.44
N GLN A 126 -7.25 -4.29 -0.23
CA GLN A 126 -8.23 -3.69 0.68
C GLN A 126 -8.84 -2.38 0.13
N ASN A 127 -8.07 -1.54 -0.58
CA ASN A 127 -8.59 -0.29 -1.13
C ASN A 127 -9.52 -0.58 -2.31
N ALA A 128 -9.14 -1.51 -3.20
CA ALA A 128 -9.98 -1.93 -4.32
C ALA A 128 -11.30 -2.55 -3.82
N ALA A 129 -11.22 -3.40 -2.80
CA ALA A 129 -12.38 -4.01 -2.17
C ALA A 129 -13.27 -2.96 -1.47
N GLU A 130 -12.68 -1.92 -0.86
CA GLU A 130 -13.42 -0.81 -0.26
C GLU A 130 -14.19 0.00 -1.30
N ILE A 131 -13.54 0.42 -2.39
CA ILE A 131 -14.17 1.18 -3.48
C ILE A 131 -15.35 0.38 -4.06
N THR A 132 -15.15 -0.91 -4.27
CA THR A 132 -16.17 -1.81 -4.83
C THR A 132 -17.35 -1.97 -3.89
N ARG A 133 -17.09 -2.04 -2.57
CA ARG A 133 -18.14 -2.16 -1.56
C ARG A 133 -18.93 -0.87 -1.37
N ASP A 134 -18.25 0.24 -1.10
CA ASP A 134 -18.88 1.54 -0.85
C ASP A 134 -17.97 2.74 -1.18
N ALA A 135 -17.83 3.01 -2.48
CA ALA A 135 -17.17 4.22 -2.96
C ALA A 135 -17.73 5.54 -2.37
N ARG A 136 -18.98 5.58 -1.88
CA ARG A 136 -19.55 6.83 -1.34
C ARG A 136 -18.87 7.25 -0.05
N ALA A 137 -18.58 6.31 0.86
CA ALA A 137 -17.88 6.61 2.10
C ALA A 137 -16.49 7.22 1.82
N VAL A 138 -15.76 6.65 0.86
CA VAL A 138 -14.46 7.18 0.41
C VAL A 138 -14.61 8.60 -0.13
N LEU A 139 -15.62 8.87 -0.97
CA LEU A 139 -15.85 10.20 -1.53
C LEU A 139 -16.33 11.22 -0.50
N PHE A 140 -17.08 10.85 0.53
CA PHE A 140 -17.38 11.76 1.63
C PHE A 140 -16.12 12.19 2.37
N GLY A 141 -15.21 11.25 2.66
CA GLY A 141 -13.89 11.57 3.19
C GLY A 141 -13.10 12.52 2.30
N LEU A 142 -13.11 12.27 0.98
CA LEU A 142 -12.47 13.13 -0.01
C LEU A 142 -13.07 14.55 -0.01
N ARG A 143 -14.39 14.68 0.16
CA ARG A 143 -15.08 15.98 0.26
C ARG A 143 -14.64 16.78 1.48
N TYR A 144 -14.53 16.13 2.64
CA TYR A 144 -14.01 16.77 3.84
C TYR A 144 -12.57 17.22 3.64
N ALA A 145 -11.72 16.37 3.08
CA ALA A 145 -10.34 16.72 2.76
C ALA A 145 -10.24 17.89 1.77
N ALA A 146 -11.07 17.92 0.73
CA ALA A 146 -11.13 19.00 -0.24
C ALA A 146 -11.51 20.33 0.42
N SER A 147 -12.51 20.32 1.31
CA SER A 147 -12.94 21.50 2.07
C SER A 147 -11.84 22.05 2.96
N LEU A 148 -11.07 21.19 3.65
CA LEU A 148 -9.97 21.63 4.51
C LEU A 148 -8.82 22.26 3.72
N LEU A 149 -8.54 21.69 2.54
CA LEU A 149 -7.43 22.11 1.68
C LEU A 149 -7.78 23.31 0.77
N GLY A 150 -9.06 23.62 0.60
CA GLY A 150 -9.53 24.57 -0.41
C GLY A 150 -9.44 24.05 -1.85
N ALA A 151 -9.36 22.73 -2.02
CA ALA A 151 -9.19 22.10 -3.34
C ALA A 151 -10.52 22.09 -4.10
N THR A 152 -10.50 22.62 -5.33
CA THR A 152 -11.68 22.69 -6.21
C THR A 152 -11.63 21.66 -7.34
N THR A 153 -10.44 21.14 -7.65
CA THR A 153 -10.24 20.07 -8.64
C THR A 153 -10.06 18.74 -7.92
N LEU A 154 -10.96 17.79 -8.18
CA LEU A 154 -10.89 16.44 -7.63
C LEU A 154 -10.60 15.44 -8.74
N ILE A 155 -9.57 14.62 -8.53
CA ILE A 155 -9.18 13.56 -9.47
C ILE A 155 -9.15 12.23 -8.72
N ALA A 156 -9.60 11.15 -9.34
CA ALA A 156 -9.29 9.80 -8.91
C ALA A 156 -8.34 9.14 -9.91
N ALA A 157 -7.17 8.72 -9.44
CA ALA A 157 -6.21 7.98 -10.25
C ALA A 157 -6.47 6.48 -10.12
N VAL A 158 -6.75 5.82 -11.24
CA VAL A 158 -7.08 4.39 -11.32
C VAL A 158 -6.23 3.69 -12.36
N LYS A 159 -6.03 2.38 -12.19
CA LYS A 159 -5.37 1.54 -13.19
C LYS A 159 -6.31 1.22 -14.36
N PRO A 160 -5.86 1.26 -15.62
CA PRO A 160 -6.67 0.82 -16.75
C PRO A 160 -7.05 -0.67 -16.69
N SER A 161 -6.22 -1.51 -16.03
CA SER A 161 -6.56 -2.91 -15.73
C SER A 161 -7.67 -3.10 -14.70
N ARG A 162 -8.11 -2.04 -14.01
CA ARG A 162 -9.16 -2.06 -12.97
C ARG A 162 -10.31 -1.09 -13.29
N PRO A 163 -10.97 -1.22 -14.45
CA PRO A 163 -12.01 -0.29 -14.89
C PRO A 163 -13.24 -0.27 -13.96
N GLU A 164 -13.47 -1.34 -13.21
CA GLU A 164 -14.54 -1.45 -12.22
C GLU A 164 -14.41 -0.42 -11.09
N LEU A 165 -13.19 -0.08 -10.67
CA LEU A 165 -12.93 0.92 -9.64
C LEU A 165 -13.28 2.32 -10.12
N GLY A 166 -12.86 2.66 -11.35
CA GLY A 166 -13.22 3.92 -12.00
C GLY A 166 -14.73 4.05 -12.17
N ALA A 167 -15.40 2.99 -12.62
CA ALA A 167 -16.85 2.97 -12.76
C ALA A 167 -17.58 3.14 -11.41
N ALA A 168 -17.11 2.49 -10.34
CA ALA A 168 -17.68 2.63 -9.00
C ALA A 168 -17.55 4.07 -8.46
N LEU A 169 -16.36 4.66 -8.59
CA LEU A 169 -16.09 6.04 -8.18
C LEU A 169 -16.92 7.05 -8.98
N THR A 170 -17.02 6.90 -10.30
CA THR A 170 -17.86 7.75 -11.16
C THR A 170 -19.33 7.68 -10.75
N ARG A 171 -19.87 6.47 -10.53
CA ARG A 171 -21.26 6.31 -10.08
C ARG A 171 -21.50 6.95 -8.72
N ALA A 172 -20.62 6.74 -7.76
CA ALA A 172 -20.73 7.34 -6.43
C ALA A 172 -20.62 8.87 -6.49
N ALA A 173 -19.72 9.41 -7.31
CA ALA A 173 -19.58 10.85 -7.51
C ALA A 173 -20.85 11.48 -8.09
N ALA A 174 -21.45 10.83 -9.10
CA ALA A 174 -22.72 11.27 -9.70
C ALA A 174 -23.87 11.27 -8.68
N GLN A 175 -24.00 10.21 -7.88
CA GLN A 175 -25.01 10.12 -6.80
C GLN A 175 -24.85 11.23 -5.75
N LEU A 176 -23.61 11.66 -5.52
CA LEU A 176 -23.26 12.66 -4.53
C LEU A 176 -23.24 14.09 -5.10
N GLY A 177 -23.52 14.29 -6.39
CA GLY A 177 -23.38 15.58 -7.07
C GLY A 177 -21.96 16.14 -7.02
N MET A 178 -20.95 15.27 -6.97
CA MET A 178 -19.53 15.63 -6.85
C MET A 178 -18.87 15.64 -8.24
N GLY A 179 -18.24 16.75 -8.60
CA GLY A 179 -17.35 16.80 -9.76
C GLY A 179 -16.06 16.04 -9.47
N LEU A 180 -15.93 14.82 -10.01
CA LEU A 180 -14.76 13.96 -9.89
C LEU A 180 -14.29 13.55 -11.28
N ASP A 181 -13.03 13.84 -11.60
CA ASP A 181 -12.40 13.40 -12.85
C ASP A 181 -11.65 12.08 -12.61
N VAL A 182 -12.06 11.00 -13.26
CA VAL A 182 -11.39 9.70 -13.15
C VAL A 182 -10.35 9.58 -14.25
N ARG A 183 -9.07 9.55 -13.87
CA ARG A 183 -7.93 9.46 -14.79
C ARG A 183 -7.23 8.12 -14.65
N THR A 184 -6.85 7.55 -15.79
CA THR A 184 -6.02 6.35 -15.84
C THR A 184 -4.54 6.70 -15.64
N VAL A 185 -3.80 5.81 -15.00
CA VAL A 185 -2.34 5.87 -14.85
C VAL A 185 -1.68 4.61 -15.39
N SER A 186 -0.36 4.45 -15.28
CA SER A 186 0.30 3.18 -15.63
C SER A 186 -0.25 2.00 -14.79
N ASP A 187 -0.36 0.82 -15.41
CA ASP A 187 -0.72 -0.43 -14.70
C ASP A 187 0.43 -0.98 -13.85
N ASP A 188 1.67 -0.64 -14.22
CA ASP A 188 2.87 -1.26 -13.68
C ASP A 188 3.25 -0.68 -12.32
N TYR A 189 3.76 -1.53 -11.42
CA TYR A 189 4.43 -1.05 -10.22
C TYR A 189 5.64 -0.20 -10.62
N PRO A 190 5.82 1.03 -10.09
CA PRO A 190 5.21 1.61 -8.89
C PRO A 190 4.26 2.77 -9.21
N ALA A 191 3.25 2.56 -10.06
CA ALA A 191 2.32 3.62 -10.48
C ALA A 191 1.58 4.31 -9.32
N GLY A 192 1.49 3.68 -8.16
CA GLY A 192 0.91 4.27 -6.95
C GLY A 192 1.85 5.24 -6.21
N ASP A 193 3.11 5.38 -6.60
CA ASP A 193 3.98 6.43 -6.06
C ASP A 193 3.40 7.81 -6.41
N HIS A 194 3.36 8.71 -5.42
CA HIS A 194 2.74 10.02 -5.61
C HIS A 194 3.33 10.83 -6.78
N ARG A 195 4.63 10.71 -7.10
CA ARG A 195 5.24 11.41 -8.25
C ARG A 195 4.88 10.74 -9.56
N ALA A 196 4.72 9.41 -9.59
CA ALA A 196 4.17 8.71 -10.74
C ALA A 196 2.70 9.09 -10.99
N VAL A 197 1.86 9.08 -9.94
CA VAL A 197 0.46 9.49 -10.03
C VAL A 197 0.33 10.91 -10.57
N ILE A 198 1.10 11.87 -10.05
CA ILE A 198 1.05 13.26 -10.52
C ILE A 198 1.53 13.38 -11.97
N ARG A 199 2.60 12.67 -12.34
CA ARG A 199 3.10 12.65 -13.72
C ARG A 199 2.04 12.10 -14.68
N ASP A 200 1.45 10.97 -14.35
CA ASP A 200 0.52 10.28 -15.25
C ASP A 200 -0.83 11.02 -15.30
N ALA A 201 -1.32 11.51 -14.17
CA ALA A 201 -2.59 12.22 -14.09
C ALA A 201 -2.52 13.67 -14.58
N LEU A 202 -1.41 14.40 -14.35
CA LEU A 202 -1.29 15.84 -14.63
C LEU A 202 -0.19 16.20 -15.64
N GLY A 203 0.54 15.23 -16.18
CA GLY A 203 1.66 15.47 -17.10
C GLY A 203 2.89 16.10 -16.44
N THR A 204 2.95 16.14 -15.11
CA THR A 204 4.00 16.86 -14.36
C THR A 204 4.86 15.89 -13.54
N LEU A 205 6.14 15.72 -13.90
CA LEU A 205 7.09 15.00 -13.06
C LEU A 205 7.76 15.96 -12.07
N LEU A 206 7.51 15.74 -10.78
CA LEU A 206 8.14 16.52 -9.73
C LEU A 206 9.64 16.23 -9.60
N PRO A 207 10.48 17.21 -9.21
CA PRO A 207 11.82 16.95 -8.69
C PRO A 207 11.81 15.94 -7.53
N VAL A 208 12.92 15.24 -7.31
CA VAL A 208 13.01 14.12 -6.34
C VAL A 208 12.82 14.54 -4.88
N ASP A 209 13.09 15.80 -4.57
CA ASP A 209 13.02 16.42 -3.25
C ASP A 209 11.80 17.36 -3.09
N ALA A 210 11.07 17.60 -4.18
CA ALA A 210 9.89 18.45 -4.17
C ALA A 210 8.70 17.74 -3.51
N ARG A 211 7.94 18.51 -2.71
CA ARG A 211 6.64 18.08 -2.17
C ARG A 211 5.55 18.42 -3.18
N SER A 212 4.54 17.55 -3.34
CA SER A 212 3.41 17.84 -4.23
C SER A 212 2.69 19.15 -3.89
N SER A 213 2.71 19.54 -2.62
CA SER A 213 2.13 20.82 -2.17
C SER A 213 2.80 22.04 -2.80
N SER A 214 4.05 21.95 -3.26
CA SER A 214 4.74 23.07 -3.91
C SER A 214 4.18 23.40 -5.30
N ILE A 215 3.38 22.51 -5.88
CA ILE A 215 2.66 22.72 -7.15
C ILE A 215 1.14 22.78 -6.94
N GLY A 216 0.68 22.99 -5.69
CA GLY A 216 -0.74 23.06 -5.37
C GLY A 216 -1.50 21.73 -5.44
N VAL A 217 -0.80 20.59 -5.32
CA VAL A 217 -1.39 19.24 -5.41
C VAL A 217 -1.23 18.46 -4.11
N SER A 218 -2.28 17.78 -3.67
CA SER A 218 -2.22 16.78 -2.61
C SER A 218 -2.71 15.42 -3.12
N VAL A 219 -2.00 14.35 -2.78
CA VAL A 219 -2.37 12.97 -3.15
C VAL A 219 -2.76 12.21 -1.89
N VAL A 220 -3.98 11.68 -1.80
CA VAL A 220 -4.52 10.98 -0.62
C VAL A 220 -4.90 9.54 -0.96
N ASN A 221 -4.72 8.63 -0.01
CA ASN A 221 -5.04 7.20 -0.20
C ASN A 221 -6.52 6.94 0.17
N VAL A 222 -7.11 5.91 -0.45
CA VAL A 222 -8.51 5.47 -0.30
C VAL A 222 -8.87 5.15 1.16
N GLU A 223 -8.15 4.24 1.79
CA GLU A 223 -8.35 3.87 3.21
C GLU A 223 -8.25 5.10 4.13
N THR A 224 -7.30 6.01 3.83
CA THR A 224 -7.18 7.26 4.59
C THR A 224 -8.46 8.10 4.50
N MET A 225 -9.09 8.20 3.33
CA MET A 225 -10.33 8.96 3.16
C MET A 225 -11.52 8.25 3.81
N LEU A 226 -11.59 6.92 3.75
CA LEU A 226 -12.57 6.16 4.53
C LEU A 226 -12.48 6.50 6.03
N ARG A 227 -11.27 6.54 6.60
CA ARG A 227 -11.08 6.87 8.02
C ARG A 227 -11.34 8.35 8.32
N VAL A 228 -11.10 9.27 7.38
CA VAL A 228 -11.54 10.68 7.52
C VAL A 228 -13.05 10.76 7.64
N GLU A 229 -13.79 10.06 6.77
CA GLU A 229 -15.26 10.02 6.83
C GLU A 229 -15.74 9.53 8.21
N ARG A 230 -15.24 8.37 8.67
CA ARG A 230 -15.65 7.78 9.96
C ARG A 230 -15.32 8.69 11.15
N ALA A 231 -14.15 9.33 11.14
CA ALA A 231 -13.75 10.28 12.18
C ALA A 231 -14.67 11.50 12.21
N VAL A 232 -15.03 12.03 11.05
CA VAL A 232 -15.85 13.26 10.95
C VAL A 232 -17.32 12.97 11.25
N THR A 233 -17.91 11.97 10.60
CA THR A 233 -19.34 11.65 10.69
C THR A 233 -19.68 10.97 12.01
N ALA A 234 -18.98 9.89 12.35
CA ALA A 234 -19.29 9.05 13.51
C ALA A 234 -18.48 9.41 14.76
N GLY A 235 -17.43 10.25 14.62
CA GLY A 235 -16.54 10.52 15.75
C GLY A 235 -15.71 9.30 16.14
N HIS A 236 -15.43 8.40 15.21
CA HIS A 236 -14.65 7.21 15.53
C HIS A 236 -13.15 7.54 15.54
N PRO A 237 -12.41 7.27 16.64
CA PRO A 237 -10.95 7.28 16.61
C PRO A 237 -10.43 6.18 15.68
N VAL A 238 -9.22 6.35 15.15
CA VAL A 238 -8.59 5.32 14.30
C VAL A 238 -7.98 4.25 15.19
N ILE A 239 -8.75 3.20 15.42
CA ILE A 239 -8.38 2.06 16.28
C ILE A 239 -8.34 0.73 15.52
N THR A 240 -8.78 0.73 14.26
CA THR A 240 -8.76 -0.44 13.38
C THR A 240 -8.14 -0.09 12.03
N THR A 241 -7.67 -1.12 11.32
CA THR A 241 -7.23 -1.03 9.93
C THR A 241 -7.84 -2.17 9.11
N ASP A 242 -8.07 -1.92 7.83
CA ASP A 242 -8.33 -2.97 6.86
C ASP A 242 -6.98 -3.40 6.25
N LEU A 243 -6.80 -4.71 6.04
CA LEU A 243 -5.56 -5.26 5.52
C LEU A 243 -5.82 -6.52 4.70
N THR A 244 -4.90 -6.86 3.81
CA THR A 244 -4.98 -8.11 3.04
C THR A 244 -4.06 -9.17 3.65
N VAL A 245 -4.63 -10.31 4.05
CA VAL A 245 -3.86 -11.49 4.47
C VAL A 245 -3.70 -12.42 3.28
N THR A 246 -2.47 -12.82 2.97
CA THR A 246 -2.17 -13.81 1.94
C THR A 246 -1.55 -15.04 2.57
N ALA A 247 -2.20 -16.19 2.42
CA ALA A 247 -1.72 -17.47 2.88
C ALA A 247 -1.82 -18.52 1.75
N PRO A 248 -1.00 -19.60 1.78
CA PRO A 248 -1.04 -20.64 0.76
C PRO A 248 -2.43 -21.28 0.59
N ASP A 249 -3.21 -21.34 1.68
CA ASP A 249 -4.48 -22.05 1.73
C ASP A 249 -5.63 -21.30 1.04
N PHE A 250 -5.59 -19.96 0.99
CA PHE A 250 -6.69 -19.14 0.46
C PHE A 250 -6.26 -17.96 -0.42
N GLY A 251 -4.96 -17.77 -0.68
CA GLY A 251 -4.45 -16.63 -1.43
C GLY A 251 -4.73 -15.29 -0.71
N PRO A 252 -4.85 -14.16 -1.43
CA PRO A 252 -5.12 -12.86 -0.82
C PRO A 252 -6.59 -12.73 -0.38
N GLN A 253 -6.81 -12.40 0.89
CA GLN A 253 -8.12 -12.17 1.50
C GLN A 253 -8.12 -10.84 2.28
N VAL A 254 -9.11 -9.98 2.02
CA VAL A 254 -9.28 -8.73 2.77
C VAL A 254 -9.94 -9.01 4.11
N VAL A 255 -9.27 -8.60 5.18
CA VAL A 255 -9.76 -8.65 6.56
C VAL A 255 -10.00 -7.21 7.02
N ARG A 256 -11.20 -6.95 7.53
CA ARG A 256 -11.68 -5.59 7.81
C ARG A 256 -11.74 -5.32 9.30
N ASP A 257 -11.52 -4.06 9.63
CA ASP A 257 -11.62 -3.52 10.98
C ASP A 257 -10.80 -4.32 12.01
N VAL A 258 -9.60 -4.76 11.62
CA VAL A 258 -8.66 -5.46 12.51
C VAL A 258 -8.14 -4.46 13.55
N PRO A 259 -8.25 -4.75 14.86
CA PRO A 259 -7.77 -3.85 15.91
C PRO A 259 -6.27 -3.59 15.80
N VAL A 260 -5.87 -2.32 15.90
CA VAL A 260 -4.47 -1.93 16.03
C VAL A 260 -3.91 -2.55 17.32
N GLY A 261 -2.73 -3.15 17.24
CA GLY A 261 -2.09 -3.88 18.34
C GLY A 261 -2.45 -5.37 18.41
N THR A 262 -3.24 -5.89 17.46
CA THR A 262 -3.45 -7.34 17.30
C THR A 262 -2.14 -8.02 16.92
N HIS A 263 -1.73 -9.07 17.66
CA HIS A 263 -0.56 -9.85 17.28
C HIS A 263 -0.82 -10.63 15.99
N LEU A 264 0.22 -10.77 15.16
CA LEU A 264 0.08 -11.48 13.88
C LEU A 264 -0.27 -12.96 14.08
N VAL A 265 0.20 -13.60 15.16
CA VAL A 265 -0.21 -14.96 15.53
C VAL A 265 -1.72 -15.04 15.74
N ASP A 266 -2.29 -14.16 16.57
CA ASP A 266 -3.73 -14.14 16.85
C ASP A 266 -4.56 -13.88 15.59
N LEU A 267 -4.07 -12.99 14.71
CA LEU A 267 -4.69 -12.72 13.40
C LEU A 267 -4.70 -13.99 12.53
N CYS A 268 -3.58 -14.69 12.42
CA CYS A 268 -3.46 -15.91 11.64
C CYS A 268 -4.32 -17.04 12.22
N GLU A 269 -4.28 -17.26 13.54
CA GLU A 269 -5.10 -18.26 14.23
C GLU A 269 -6.59 -18.02 14.01
N ALA A 270 -7.05 -16.76 14.09
CA ALA A 270 -8.45 -16.41 13.88
C ALA A 270 -8.91 -16.59 12.42
N LEU A 271 -7.98 -16.62 11.46
CA LEU A 271 -8.22 -16.94 10.06
C LEU A 271 -8.04 -18.43 9.74
N GLY A 272 -7.71 -19.26 10.75
CA GLY A 272 -7.41 -20.67 10.56
C GLY A 272 -6.08 -20.95 9.85
N VAL A 273 -5.17 -19.97 9.81
CA VAL A 273 -3.86 -20.09 9.17
C VAL A 273 -2.87 -20.70 10.16
N THR A 274 -2.36 -21.89 9.83
CA THR A 274 -1.22 -22.47 10.54
C THR A 274 0.06 -21.89 9.96
N ILE A 275 0.90 -21.27 10.80
CA ILE A 275 2.20 -20.75 10.38
C ILE A 275 3.28 -21.82 10.64
N PRO A 276 3.91 -22.39 9.59
CA PRO A 276 5.03 -23.30 9.79
C PRO A 276 6.19 -22.63 10.53
N PRO A 277 6.92 -23.34 11.42
CA PRO A 277 8.02 -22.74 12.18
C PRO A 277 9.12 -22.08 11.33
N ALA A 278 9.33 -22.56 10.10
CA ALA A 278 10.33 -22.03 9.18
C ALA A 278 9.77 -20.98 8.19
N ALA A 279 8.47 -20.69 8.23
CA ALA A 279 7.84 -19.75 7.31
C ALA A 279 8.38 -18.32 7.50
N GLN A 280 8.20 -17.51 6.47
CA GLN A 280 8.48 -16.08 6.53
C GLN A 280 7.16 -15.35 6.68
N VAL A 281 7.10 -14.41 7.62
CA VAL A 281 5.97 -13.49 7.73
C VAL A 281 6.41 -12.13 7.24
N LEU A 282 5.77 -11.66 6.17
CA LEU A 282 6.00 -10.34 5.60
C LEU A 282 4.84 -9.43 5.98
N VAL A 283 5.14 -8.23 6.46
CA VAL A 283 4.16 -7.15 6.66
C VAL A 283 4.24 -6.17 5.49
N ASP A 284 3.08 -5.67 5.10
CA ASP A 284 2.79 -4.91 3.88
C ASP A 284 2.86 -5.81 2.64
N GLY A 285 3.57 -5.41 1.59
CA GLY A 285 3.56 -6.16 0.34
C GLY A 285 4.92 -6.58 -0.21
N PRO A 286 4.93 -7.30 -1.35
CA PRO A 286 6.12 -7.96 -1.87
C PRO A 286 7.30 -7.03 -2.18
N PHE A 287 7.08 -5.77 -2.57
CA PHE A 287 8.12 -4.79 -2.90
C PHE A 287 8.57 -3.98 -1.69
N MET A 288 7.64 -3.33 -0.99
CA MET A 288 7.96 -2.39 0.10
C MET A 288 7.90 -3.02 1.50
N GLY A 289 7.35 -4.22 1.63
CA GLY A 289 7.18 -4.89 2.91
C GLY A 289 8.48 -5.32 3.58
N ARG A 290 8.34 -5.86 4.78
CA ARG A 290 9.47 -6.29 5.61
C ARG A 290 9.17 -7.64 6.24
N ARG A 291 10.20 -8.45 6.40
CA ARG A 291 10.12 -9.64 7.24
C ARG A 291 9.99 -9.21 8.70
N VAL A 292 9.08 -9.85 9.41
CA VAL A 292 8.86 -9.65 10.84
C VAL A 292 8.85 -10.98 11.57
N GLU A 293 9.08 -10.92 12.86
CA GLU A 293 8.82 -12.02 13.77
C GLU A 293 7.32 -12.11 14.10
N LEU A 294 6.91 -13.27 14.61
CA LEU A 294 5.50 -13.57 14.88
C LEU A 294 4.88 -12.71 16.00
N ASP A 295 5.69 -12.18 16.90
CA ASP A 295 5.26 -11.28 17.97
C ASP A 295 4.93 -9.86 17.48
N ALA A 296 5.20 -9.55 16.20
CA ALA A 296 4.79 -8.31 15.58
C ALA A 296 3.28 -8.09 15.66
N VAL A 297 2.88 -6.82 15.56
CA VAL A 297 1.49 -6.40 15.70
C VAL A 297 1.00 -5.64 14.49
N VAL A 298 -0.31 -5.69 14.27
CA VAL A 298 -1.03 -4.85 13.32
C VAL A 298 -0.94 -3.39 13.76
N THR A 299 -0.58 -2.51 12.83
CA THR A 299 -0.48 -1.05 13.05
C THR A 299 -1.47 -0.31 12.15
N LYS A 300 -1.66 1.00 12.35
CA LYS A 300 -2.50 1.83 11.46
C LYS A 300 -2.04 1.84 10.00
N THR A 301 -0.79 1.45 9.72
CA THR A 301 -0.24 1.44 8.35
C THR A 301 -0.05 0.04 7.80
N THR A 302 -0.41 -1.00 8.56
CA THR A 302 -0.30 -2.39 8.10
C THR A 302 -1.28 -2.60 6.96
N GLY A 303 -0.76 -2.67 5.72
CA GLY A 303 -1.57 -2.88 4.53
C GLY A 303 -1.74 -4.36 4.18
N GLY A 304 -0.84 -5.22 4.62
CA GLY A 304 -0.91 -6.65 4.34
C GLY A 304 -0.08 -7.51 5.27
N VAL A 305 -0.39 -8.81 5.27
CA VAL A 305 0.33 -9.85 5.97
C VAL A 305 0.44 -11.04 5.02
N ILE A 306 1.66 -11.44 4.67
CA ILE A 306 1.91 -12.52 3.72
C ILE A 306 2.68 -13.62 4.43
N ILE A 307 2.10 -14.82 4.46
CA ILE A 307 2.73 -16.03 5.01
C ILE A 307 3.39 -16.77 3.86
N ALA A 308 4.70 -16.60 3.72
CA ALA A 308 5.50 -17.19 2.66
C ALA A 308 6.26 -18.45 3.14
N PRO A 309 6.53 -19.41 2.25
CA PRO A 309 7.35 -20.57 2.56
C PRO A 309 8.74 -20.19 3.09
N ALA A 310 9.36 -21.13 3.79
CA ALA A 310 10.73 -20.98 4.24
C ALA A 310 11.67 -20.62 3.09
N PRO A 311 12.68 -19.75 3.33
CA PRO A 311 13.71 -19.44 2.34
C PRO A 311 14.33 -20.71 1.78
N GLN A 312 14.33 -20.86 0.46
CA GLN A 312 15.07 -21.93 -0.20
C GLN A 312 16.56 -21.54 -0.29
N ALA A 313 17.47 -22.48 -0.03
CA ALA A 313 18.90 -22.23 -0.09
C ALA A 313 19.37 -21.84 -1.52
N HIS A 314 20.18 -20.79 -1.59
CA HIS A 314 20.83 -20.29 -2.80
C HIS A 314 22.28 -19.93 -2.41
N PRO A 315 23.20 -20.91 -2.34
CA PRO A 315 24.54 -20.69 -1.80
C PRO A 315 25.48 -19.93 -2.76
N GLU A 316 25.04 -19.66 -3.98
CA GLU A 316 25.87 -19.04 -4.99
C GLU A 316 26.12 -17.54 -4.70
N PRO A 317 27.30 -17.00 -5.08
CA PRO A 317 27.60 -15.59 -4.93
C PRO A 317 26.59 -14.69 -5.61
N VAL A 318 25.99 -13.77 -4.84
CA VAL A 318 24.90 -12.92 -5.31
C VAL A 318 25.33 -11.45 -5.42
N GLY A 319 24.96 -10.82 -6.54
CA GLY A 319 25.01 -9.38 -6.70
C GLY A 319 23.64 -8.76 -6.40
N LEU A 320 23.61 -7.69 -5.61
CA LEU A 320 22.39 -6.94 -5.31
C LEU A 320 22.28 -5.75 -6.27
N ILE A 321 21.08 -5.49 -6.79
CA ILE A 321 20.78 -4.20 -7.45
C ILE A 321 19.64 -3.51 -6.70
N VAL A 322 19.99 -2.50 -5.91
CA VAL A 322 19.10 -1.79 -5.00
C VAL A 322 18.29 -0.75 -5.76
N CYS A 323 16.96 -0.78 -5.57
CA CYS A 323 16.04 0.19 -6.18
C CYS A 323 15.51 1.18 -5.14
N ALA A 324 15.23 2.40 -5.57
CA ALA A 324 14.49 3.36 -4.74
C ALA A 324 12.99 3.03 -4.64
N CYS A 325 12.46 2.22 -5.56
CA CYS A 325 11.05 1.91 -5.64
C CYS A 325 10.67 0.58 -4.99
N GLY A 326 11.59 -0.20 -4.43
CA GLY A 326 11.24 -1.51 -3.88
C GLY A 326 12.06 -1.84 -2.65
N ALA A 327 12.53 -3.09 -2.55
CA ALA A 327 13.20 -3.57 -1.35
C ALA A 327 14.46 -2.75 -1.01
N SER A 328 14.63 -2.45 0.27
CA SER A 328 15.83 -1.80 0.79
C SER A 328 17.05 -2.72 0.71
N GLU A 329 18.26 -2.14 0.71
CA GLU A 329 19.49 -2.93 0.80
C GLU A 329 19.50 -3.86 2.03
N GLN A 330 18.99 -3.39 3.17
CA GLN A 330 18.86 -4.20 4.38
C GLN A 330 18.00 -5.44 4.14
N ARG A 331 16.84 -5.30 3.50
CA ARG A 331 15.97 -6.43 3.16
C ARG A 331 16.63 -7.38 2.17
N MET A 332 17.36 -6.85 1.19
CA MET A 332 18.08 -7.67 0.21
C MET A 332 19.23 -8.46 0.84
N ARG A 333 19.95 -7.87 1.79
CA ARG A 333 20.99 -8.57 2.57
C ARG A 333 20.41 -9.63 3.50
N GLN A 334 19.26 -9.34 4.13
CA GLN A 334 18.52 -10.32 4.91
C GLN A 334 18.12 -11.52 4.05
N TRP A 335 17.55 -11.26 2.86
CA TRP A 335 17.20 -12.32 1.89
C TRP A 335 18.42 -13.19 1.54
N ALA A 336 19.58 -12.59 1.30
CA ALA A 336 20.80 -13.31 0.96
C ALA A 336 21.31 -14.17 2.13
N ALA A 337 21.32 -13.59 3.34
CA ALA A 337 21.76 -14.28 4.56
C ALA A 337 20.88 -15.51 4.88
N GLU A 338 19.56 -15.38 4.76
CA GLU A 338 18.60 -16.46 4.98
C GLU A 338 18.75 -17.64 4.02
N ARG A 339 19.46 -17.44 2.90
CA ARG A 339 19.67 -18.43 1.84
C ARG A 339 21.10 -18.94 1.76
N GLY A 340 22.00 -18.43 2.61
CA GLY A 340 23.42 -18.74 2.57
C GLY A 340 24.17 -18.12 1.39
N ALA A 341 23.61 -17.10 0.74
CA ALA A 341 24.19 -16.47 -0.44
C ALA A 341 25.22 -15.39 -0.05
N PRO A 342 26.52 -15.55 -0.38
CA PRO A 342 27.50 -14.49 -0.11
C PRO A 342 27.28 -13.31 -1.05
N VAL A 343 27.09 -12.10 -0.48
CA VAL A 343 26.92 -10.87 -1.25
C VAL A 343 28.28 -10.38 -1.75
N VAL A 344 28.50 -10.42 -3.06
CA VAL A 344 29.78 -10.03 -3.70
C VAL A 344 29.74 -8.66 -4.38
N ALA A 345 28.56 -8.11 -4.63
CA ALA A 345 28.39 -6.77 -5.19
C ALA A 345 27.10 -6.12 -4.69
N VAL A 346 27.12 -4.80 -4.52
CA VAL A 346 25.93 -3.99 -4.28
C VAL A 346 25.95 -2.82 -5.24
N GLU A 347 25.06 -2.89 -6.22
CA GLU A 347 24.84 -1.86 -7.22
C GLU A 347 23.54 -1.11 -6.92
N HIS A 348 23.42 0.09 -7.46
CA HIS A 348 22.21 0.90 -7.34
C HIS A 348 21.58 1.11 -8.71
N CYS A 349 20.25 1.09 -8.73
CA CYS A 349 19.46 1.44 -9.90
C CYS A 349 19.91 2.80 -10.46
N ALA A 350 20.07 2.91 -11.79
CA ALA A 350 20.50 4.16 -12.44
C ALA A 350 19.57 5.38 -12.16
N ASN A 351 18.31 5.12 -11.78
CA ASN A 351 17.36 6.14 -11.36
C ASN A 351 17.36 6.41 -9.85
N ALA A 352 17.99 5.57 -9.02
CA ALA A 352 18.03 5.80 -7.58
C ALA A 352 19.02 6.92 -7.24
N VAL A 353 18.57 7.89 -6.44
CA VAL A 353 19.39 8.98 -5.92
C VAL A 353 19.20 9.13 -4.41
N PRO A 354 20.25 9.47 -3.65
CA PRO A 354 20.13 9.69 -2.22
C PRO A 354 19.39 10.98 -1.92
N VAL A 355 18.35 10.92 -1.07
CA VAL A 355 17.60 12.07 -0.58
C VAL A 355 17.20 11.81 0.88
N GLY A 356 17.62 12.68 1.80
CA GLY A 356 17.17 12.66 3.19
C GLY A 356 17.43 11.33 3.93
N GLY A 357 18.58 10.69 3.68
CA GLY A 357 18.96 9.42 4.30
C GLY A 357 18.37 8.15 3.67
N GLY A 358 17.58 8.28 2.61
CA GLY A 358 17.06 7.15 1.82
C GLY A 358 17.24 7.34 0.33
N LEU A 359 16.71 6.41 -0.47
CA LEU A 359 16.74 6.50 -1.93
C LEU A 359 15.42 7.04 -2.48
N ARG A 360 15.49 7.87 -3.52
CA ARG A 360 14.36 8.31 -4.33
C ARG A 360 14.63 8.01 -5.80
N CYS A 361 13.59 7.62 -6.53
CA CYS A 361 13.71 7.34 -7.96
C CYS A 361 13.57 8.65 -8.75
N LYS A 362 14.45 8.94 -9.71
CA LYS A 362 14.32 10.12 -10.59
C LYS A 362 12.99 10.13 -11.34
N ASN A 363 12.58 8.99 -11.89
CA ASN A 363 11.33 8.84 -12.65
C ASN A 363 10.68 7.47 -12.31
N PRO A 364 9.81 7.40 -11.28
CA PRO A 364 9.26 6.13 -10.82
C PRO A 364 8.49 5.40 -11.93
N GLY A 365 8.88 4.15 -12.23
CA GLY A 365 8.25 3.33 -13.27
C GLY A 365 8.80 3.52 -14.69
N VAL A 366 9.71 4.47 -14.93
CA VAL A 366 10.31 4.72 -16.27
C VAL A 366 11.83 4.63 -16.19
N CYS A 367 12.41 3.55 -16.71
CA CYS A 367 13.81 3.18 -16.48
C CYS A 367 14.75 3.54 -17.66
N PRO A 368 15.96 4.07 -17.40
CA PRO A 368 17.00 4.23 -18.42
C PRO A 368 17.78 2.93 -18.73
N GLY A 369 17.47 1.84 -18.03
CA GLY A 369 18.11 0.53 -18.12
C GLY A 369 19.14 0.23 -17.01
N GLN A 370 19.46 -1.06 -16.82
CA GLN A 370 20.32 -1.56 -15.72
C GLN A 370 21.55 -2.36 -16.18
N ALA A 371 21.90 -2.31 -17.47
CA ALA A 371 22.99 -3.12 -18.05
C ALA A 371 24.34 -2.90 -17.34
N LYS A 372 24.66 -1.65 -16.98
CA LYS A 372 25.92 -1.31 -16.27
C LYS A 372 26.02 -2.01 -14.92
N ALA A 373 24.93 -2.01 -14.14
CA ALA A 373 24.88 -2.68 -12.84
C ALA A 373 25.05 -4.20 -12.98
N VAL A 374 24.36 -4.81 -13.96
CA VAL A 374 24.48 -6.25 -14.26
C VAL A 374 25.93 -6.62 -14.61
N ILE A 375 26.57 -5.85 -15.50
CA ILE A 375 27.97 -6.09 -15.91
C ILE A 375 28.93 -5.93 -14.72
N SER A 376 28.72 -4.91 -13.89
CA SER A 376 29.54 -4.64 -12.70
C SER A 376 29.46 -5.80 -11.71
N ALA A 377 28.24 -6.23 -11.37
CA ALA A 377 28.02 -7.37 -10.47
C ALA A 377 28.65 -8.66 -11.02
N ARG A 378 28.55 -8.94 -12.32
CA ARG A 378 29.21 -10.11 -12.93
C ARG A 378 30.73 -10.05 -12.78
N LYS A 379 31.34 -8.88 -13.03
CA LYS A 379 32.79 -8.69 -12.88
C LYS A 379 33.27 -8.85 -11.45
N ALA A 380 32.42 -8.53 -10.48
CA ALA A 380 32.68 -8.76 -9.05
C ALA A 380 32.51 -10.24 -8.62
N GLY A 381 32.21 -11.15 -9.56
CA GLY A 381 32.10 -12.59 -9.29
C GLY A 381 30.69 -13.07 -8.99
N ALA A 382 29.66 -12.24 -9.18
CA ALA A 382 28.28 -12.69 -9.03
C ALA A 382 27.97 -13.83 -10.02
N GLN A 383 27.29 -14.86 -9.52
CA GLN A 383 26.67 -15.93 -10.30
C GLN A 383 25.15 -15.78 -10.33
N GLU A 384 24.60 -15.14 -9.30
CA GLU A 384 23.18 -14.79 -9.19
C GLU A 384 23.01 -13.28 -9.02
N LEU A 385 21.84 -12.76 -9.37
CA LEU A 385 21.42 -11.40 -9.07
C LEU A 385 20.15 -11.41 -8.25
N LEU A 386 20.13 -10.64 -7.16
CA LEU A 386 18.90 -10.28 -6.48
C LEU A 386 18.51 -8.86 -6.87
N ILE A 387 17.27 -8.70 -7.33
CA ILE A 387 16.69 -7.41 -7.67
C ILE A 387 15.42 -7.14 -6.84
N GLY A 388 15.14 -5.87 -6.58
CA GLY A 388 13.89 -5.41 -5.97
C GLY A 388 13.28 -4.26 -6.76
N HIS A 389 13.43 -4.27 -8.09
CA HIS A 389 13.08 -3.14 -8.93
C HIS A 389 11.63 -3.16 -9.41
N CYS A 390 11.14 -2.00 -9.85
CA CYS A 390 9.90 -1.91 -10.62
C CYS A 390 9.92 -2.73 -11.92
N VAL A 391 8.74 -2.95 -12.50
CA VAL A 391 8.52 -3.84 -13.67
C VAL A 391 9.48 -3.54 -14.83
N ASP A 392 9.60 -2.28 -15.22
CA ASP A 392 10.44 -1.88 -16.36
C ASP A 392 11.95 -2.11 -16.13
N CYS A 393 12.42 -1.87 -14.90
CA CYS A 393 13.81 -2.19 -14.53
C CYS A 393 14.05 -3.70 -14.58
N THR A 394 13.10 -4.49 -14.06
CA THR A 394 13.16 -5.95 -14.07
C THR A 394 13.24 -6.48 -15.50
N ASN A 395 12.42 -5.95 -16.42
CA ASN A 395 12.48 -6.29 -17.84
C ASN A 395 13.86 -6.01 -18.46
N THR A 396 14.50 -4.89 -18.08
CA THR A 396 15.85 -4.60 -18.58
C THR A 396 16.89 -5.59 -18.04
N VAL A 397 16.84 -5.91 -16.74
CA VAL A 397 17.76 -6.88 -16.13
C VAL A 397 17.61 -8.24 -16.81
N MET A 398 16.36 -8.68 -17.05
CA MET A 398 16.07 -9.97 -17.69
C MET A 398 16.54 -10.09 -19.14
N ARG A 399 16.76 -8.97 -19.84
CA ARG A 399 17.36 -9.00 -21.19
C ARG A 399 18.88 -9.18 -21.17
N VAL A 400 19.54 -8.78 -20.09
CA VAL A 400 21.02 -8.71 -20.00
C VAL A 400 21.58 -9.86 -19.18
N ALA A 401 21.06 -10.10 -17.98
CA ALA A 401 21.65 -11.03 -17.02
C ALA A 401 21.68 -12.49 -17.52
N PRO A 402 20.61 -13.07 -18.09
CA PRO A 402 20.64 -14.43 -18.61
C PRO A 402 21.64 -14.63 -19.75
N ALA A 403 21.79 -13.64 -20.64
CA ALA A 403 22.78 -13.67 -21.72
C ALA A 403 24.23 -13.66 -21.20
N MET A 404 24.44 -13.26 -19.94
CA MET A 404 25.73 -13.27 -19.24
C MET A 404 25.90 -14.48 -18.30
N GLY A 405 24.97 -15.44 -18.33
CA GLY A 405 24.98 -16.64 -17.49
C GLY A 405 24.65 -16.37 -16.03
N LEU A 406 23.91 -15.30 -15.72
CA LEU A 406 23.46 -14.98 -14.38
C LEU A 406 22.02 -15.45 -14.15
N THR A 407 21.77 -16.15 -13.05
CA THR A 407 20.40 -16.39 -12.56
C THR A 407 19.87 -15.13 -11.91
N VAL A 408 18.59 -14.80 -12.12
CA VAL A 408 17.96 -13.62 -11.52
C VAL A 408 16.90 -14.06 -10.52
N HIS A 409 16.90 -13.45 -9.35
CA HIS A 409 15.92 -13.56 -8.27
C HIS A 409 15.29 -12.20 -8.03
N HIS A 410 14.02 -12.19 -7.61
CA HIS A 410 13.34 -10.97 -7.22
C HIS A 410 12.89 -11.06 -5.76
N THR A 411 13.00 -9.98 -4.99
CA THR A 411 12.61 -9.96 -3.57
C THR A 411 11.12 -10.22 -3.31
N SER A 412 10.31 -10.28 -4.36
CA SER A 412 8.87 -10.55 -4.31
C SER A 412 8.51 -12.00 -4.63
N ASP A 413 9.47 -12.84 -5.03
CA ASP A 413 9.17 -14.18 -5.57
C ASP A 413 8.44 -15.06 -4.58
N ASP A 414 9.00 -15.19 -3.37
CA ASP A 414 8.43 -16.04 -2.33
C ASP A 414 7.00 -15.63 -2.01
N ALA A 415 6.76 -14.31 -1.94
CA ALA A 415 5.46 -13.75 -1.65
C ALA A 415 4.45 -14.03 -2.78
N LEU A 416 4.84 -13.80 -4.03
CA LEU A 416 3.96 -14.02 -5.19
C LEU A 416 3.66 -15.52 -5.40
N ALA A 417 4.63 -16.38 -5.11
CA ALA A 417 4.45 -17.83 -5.19
C ALA A 417 3.35 -18.33 -4.24
N VAL A 418 3.14 -17.67 -3.08
CA VAL A 418 2.04 -18.00 -2.15
C VAL A 418 0.68 -17.97 -2.83
N ALA A 419 0.47 -16.99 -3.71
CA ALA A 419 -0.78 -16.80 -4.43
C ALA A 419 -0.79 -17.45 -5.83
N GLY A 420 0.20 -18.30 -6.14
CA GLY A 420 0.36 -18.88 -7.47
C GLY A 420 0.60 -17.84 -8.58
N MET A 421 1.03 -16.63 -8.23
CA MET A 421 1.30 -15.58 -9.20
C MET A 421 2.64 -15.82 -9.90
N PRO A 422 2.73 -15.51 -11.21
CA PRO A 422 4.01 -15.60 -11.91
C PRO A 422 5.03 -14.61 -11.31
N PRO A 423 6.34 -14.94 -11.36
CA PRO A 423 7.37 -14.00 -10.96
C PRO A 423 7.24 -12.69 -11.75
N MET A 424 7.64 -11.56 -11.15
CA MET A 424 7.66 -10.24 -11.81
C MET A 424 8.70 -10.14 -12.94
N ARG A 425 9.36 -11.25 -13.28
CA ARG A 425 10.41 -11.36 -14.28
C ARG A 425 10.05 -12.48 -15.26
N GLY A 426 10.19 -12.19 -16.54
CA GLY A 426 9.48 -12.91 -17.59
C GLY A 426 8.41 -11.95 -18.05
N GLY A 427 8.76 -11.17 -19.07
CA GLY A 427 7.91 -10.10 -19.57
C GLY A 427 6.48 -10.62 -19.77
N HIS A 428 5.52 -9.70 -19.81
CA HIS A 428 4.24 -9.98 -20.46
C HIS A 428 4.52 -10.95 -21.60
N ALA A 429 4.05 -12.19 -21.48
CA ALA A 429 3.83 -13.01 -22.64
C ALA A 429 3.18 -12.03 -23.61
N ALA A 430 3.87 -11.72 -24.70
CA ALA A 430 3.38 -10.82 -25.71
C ALA A 430 1.91 -11.17 -25.85
N THR A 431 1.01 -10.25 -25.48
CA THR A 431 -0.40 -10.41 -25.80
C THR A 431 -0.38 -10.87 -27.24
N PRO A 432 -0.87 -12.07 -27.59
CA PRO A 432 -0.76 -12.53 -28.96
C PRO A 432 -1.36 -11.40 -29.76
N ALA A 433 -0.56 -10.86 -30.69
CA ALA A 433 -1.01 -9.82 -31.59
C ALA A 433 -2.37 -10.30 -32.07
N SER A 434 -3.42 -9.55 -31.72
CA SER A 434 -4.78 -9.86 -32.14
C SER A 434 -4.67 -10.14 -33.63
N PRO A 435 -5.07 -11.33 -34.13
CA PRO A 435 -4.83 -11.68 -35.51
C PRO A 435 -5.45 -10.56 -36.31
N SER A 436 -4.63 -9.91 -37.12
CA SER A 436 -5.00 -8.84 -38.04
C SER A 436 -6.33 -9.23 -38.67
N GLY A 437 -7.41 -8.63 -38.16
CA GLY A 437 -8.74 -8.84 -38.66
C GLY A 437 -8.77 -8.27 -40.06
N THR A 438 -8.63 -9.14 -41.04
CA THR A 438 -9.08 -8.87 -42.40
C THR A 438 -10.52 -8.41 -42.29
N HIS A 439 -10.75 -7.12 -42.48
CA HIS A 439 -12.09 -6.55 -42.61
C HIS A 439 -12.88 -7.37 -43.64
N PRO A 440 -14.01 -7.98 -43.29
CA PRO A 440 -14.98 -8.39 -44.29
C PRO A 440 -15.56 -7.10 -44.89
N ALA A 441 -15.56 -7.01 -46.21
CA ALA A 441 -16.21 -5.93 -46.95
C ALA A 441 -17.68 -5.78 -46.51
N PRO A 442 -18.22 -4.55 -46.47
CA PRO A 442 -19.59 -4.32 -46.04
C PRO A 442 -20.56 -5.05 -46.98
N GLN A 443 -21.35 -5.97 -46.41
CA GLN A 443 -22.44 -6.63 -47.10
C GLN A 443 -23.51 -5.58 -47.43
N ALA A 444 -23.79 -5.42 -48.72
CA ALA A 444 -24.86 -4.59 -49.23
C ALA A 444 -26.22 -5.12 -48.74
N HIS A 445 -27.01 -4.25 -48.12
CA HIS A 445 -28.41 -4.53 -47.80
C HIS A 445 -29.22 -4.77 -49.09
N PRO A 446 -30.05 -5.81 -49.18
CA PRO A 446 -30.97 -5.96 -50.30
C PRO A 446 -32.12 -4.95 -50.19
N ALA A 447 -32.42 -4.29 -51.31
CA ALA A 447 -33.52 -3.34 -51.46
C ALA A 447 -34.89 -4.00 -51.19
N PRO A 448 -35.88 -3.24 -50.68
CA PRO A 448 -37.21 -3.76 -50.42
C PRO A 448 -37.94 -4.10 -51.73
N GLN A 449 -38.43 -5.33 -51.85
CA GLN A 449 -39.30 -5.75 -52.96
C GLN A 449 -40.69 -5.13 -52.78
N ALA A 450 -41.14 -4.45 -53.83
CA ALA A 450 -42.48 -3.91 -53.97
C ALA A 450 -43.50 -5.05 -54.05
N VAL A 451 -44.53 -4.99 -53.20
CA VAL A 451 -45.76 -5.78 -53.34
C VAL A 451 -46.75 -4.92 -54.10
N HIS A 452 -47.06 -5.30 -55.33
CA HIS A 452 -48.22 -4.80 -56.08
C HIS A 452 -49.45 -5.68 -55.83
N PRO A 453 -50.67 -5.11 -55.94
CA PRO A 453 -51.90 -5.66 -55.37
C PRO A 453 -52.65 -6.53 -56.37
N HIS A 454 -53.43 -7.50 -55.91
CA HIS A 454 -54.65 -7.95 -56.59
C HIS A 454 -55.59 -8.75 -55.67
N ALA A 455 -56.88 -8.44 -55.84
CA ALA A 455 -58.12 -9.04 -55.34
C ALA A 455 -58.56 -8.66 -53.91
#